data_AF-A0A9W4BDU0-F1
#
_entry.id   AF-A0A9W4BDU0-F1
#
_cell.length_a   1.000
_cell.length_b   1.000
_cell.length_c   1.000
_cell.angle_alpha   90.00
_cell.angle_beta   90.00
_cell.angle_gamma   90.00
#
_symmetry.space_group_name_H-M   'P 1'
#
loop_
_entity.id
_entity.type
_entity.pdbx_description
1 polymer ?
#
loop_
_entity_poly.entity_id
_entity_poly.type
_entity_poly.pdbx_seq_one_letter_code
_entity_poly.pdbx_strand_id
1 'polypeptide(L)'
;MRTACIKLPSYHGPQRDQDFLLASSADGIPFHHAVLPAEGPGDRIYSSLWLYLSGVEPVVFGLRSDTLSDDDAVGPGDRFTFLTAGMLSRFADAGTLEIGDEMSDAKVQFAARNSGGGLRPLPPTLFYRS
;
A
#
# COMPACT_ATOMS: atom_id res chain seq x y z
N MET A 1 10.15 11.18 -3.91
CA MET A 1 9.43 10.02 -3.33
C MET A 1 7.98 10.44 -3.17
N ARG A 2 7.03 9.57 -3.53
CA ARG A 2 5.60 9.77 -3.28
C ARG A 2 5.11 8.70 -2.30
N THR A 3 4.13 9.04 -1.47
CA THR A 3 3.48 8.10 -0.55
C THR A 3 1.99 7.99 -0.87
N ALA A 4 1.42 6.82 -0.65
CA ALA A 4 -0.01 6.59 -0.73
C ALA A 4 -0.50 6.00 0.61
N CYS A 5 -1.61 6.53 1.13
CA CYS A 5 -2.27 5.97 2.31
C CYS A 5 -3.63 5.44 1.88
N ILE A 6 -3.86 4.15 2.08
CA ILE A 6 -5.13 3.49 1.80
C ILE A 6 -5.77 3.14 3.15
N LYS A 7 -7.02 3.55 3.36
CA LYS A 7 -7.81 3.20 4.54
C LYS A 7 -9.07 2.48 4.12
N LEU A 8 -9.30 1.29 4.68
CA LEU A 8 -10.49 0.48 4.50
C LEU A 8 -11.25 0.44 5.83
N PRO A 9 -12.23 1.32 6.04
CA PRO A 9 -12.95 1.41 7.30
C PRO A 9 -13.80 0.17 7.56
N SER A 10 -13.75 -0.37 8.77
CA SER A 10 -14.52 -1.55 9.21
C SER A 10 -14.45 -2.78 8.27
N TYR A 11 -13.38 -2.91 7.49
CA TYR A 11 -13.21 -3.99 6.50
C TYR A 11 -13.25 -5.38 7.14
N HIS A 12 -12.79 -5.51 8.39
CA HIS A 12 -12.79 -6.77 9.15
C HIS A 12 -13.92 -6.86 10.20
N GLY A 13 -14.95 -6.03 10.06
CA GLY A 13 -16.06 -5.87 10.99
C GLY A 13 -16.09 -4.49 11.66
N PRO A 14 -17.12 -4.21 12.48
CA PRO A 14 -17.33 -2.87 13.06
C PRO A 14 -16.10 -2.36 13.81
N GLN A 15 -15.63 -1.14 13.46
CA GLN A 15 -14.45 -0.48 14.03
C GLN A 15 -13.13 -1.24 13.85
N ARG A 16 -13.09 -2.23 12.94
CA ARG A 16 -11.88 -3.00 12.60
C ARG A 16 -11.37 -2.56 11.24
N ASP A 17 -10.76 -1.38 11.23
CA ASP A 17 -10.18 -0.77 10.05
C ASP A 17 -8.92 -1.52 9.59
N GLN A 18 -8.61 -1.35 8.31
CA GLN A 18 -7.34 -1.74 7.72
C GLN A 18 -6.69 -0.55 7.04
N ASP A 19 -5.48 -0.19 7.46
CA ASP A 19 -4.70 0.90 6.89
C ASP A 19 -3.42 0.35 6.24
N PHE A 20 -3.06 0.92 5.09
CA PHE A 20 -1.79 0.66 4.41
C PHE A 20 -1.08 1.97 4.11
N LEU A 21 0.18 2.08 4.51
CA LEU A 21 1.06 3.17 4.12
C LEU A 21 2.11 2.67 3.15
N LEU A 22 2.04 3.17 1.91
CA LEU A 22 2.86 2.75 0.80
C LEU A 22 3.76 3.89 0.34
N ALA A 23 4.89 3.54 -0.26
CA ALA A 23 5.84 4.47 -0.86
C ALA A 23 6.28 4.01 -2.24
N SER A 24 6.54 4.95 -3.14
CA SER A 24 7.07 4.68 -4.47
C SER A 24 8.35 3.83 -4.37
N SER A 25 8.39 2.75 -5.15
CA SER A 25 9.34 1.63 -5.06
C SER A 25 9.48 0.94 -6.42
N ALA A 26 10.01 -0.28 -6.46
CA ALA A 26 10.00 -1.13 -7.66
C ALA A 26 9.62 -2.58 -7.33
N ASP A 27 9.22 -3.34 -8.36
CA ASP A 27 8.90 -4.77 -8.23
C ASP A 27 10.18 -5.62 -8.10
N GLY A 28 10.04 -6.74 -7.40
CA GLY A 28 11.09 -7.72 -7.16
C GLY A 28 11.94 -7.44 -5.93
N ILE A 29 12.73 -8.45 -5.55
CA ILE A 29 13.66 -8.39 -4.42
C ILE A 29 14.96 -7.72 -4.87
N PRO A 30 15.59 -6.87 -4.03
CA PRO A 30 15.11 -6.35 -2.73
C PRO A 30 14.27 -5.06 -2.87
N PHE A 31 13.83 -4.74 -4.09
CA PHE A 31 13.30 -3.44 -4.47
C PHE A 31 11.93 -3.09 -3.87
N HIS A 32 11.13 -4.07 -3.45
CA HIS A 32 9.92 -3.84 -2.65
C HIS A 32 10.17 -3.04 -1.36
N HIS A 33 11.41 -3.03 -0.85
CA HIS A 33 11.81 -2.30 0.34
C HIS A 33 12.59 -1.01 0.04
N ALA A 34 12.89 -0.74 -1.24
CA ALA A 34 13.61 0.44 -1.66
C ALA A 34 12.63 1.57 -1.95
N VAL A 35 12.75 2.66 -1.20
CA VAL A 35 12.00 3.89 -1.44
C VAL A 35 12.69 4.66 -2.56
N LEU A 36 12.01 4.79 -3.70
CA LEU A 36 12.54 5.42 -4.91
C LEU A 36 11.80 6.73 -5.24
N PRO A 37 12.45 7.69 -5.92
CA PRO A 37 11.77 8.83 -6.50
C PRO A 37 10.71 8.42 -7.54
N ALA A 38 9.62 9.19 -7.59
CA ALA A 38 8.55 9.14 -8.59
C ALA A 38 8.10 10.59 -8.80
N GLU A 39 7.89 10.99 -10.04
CA GLU A 39 7.43 12.34 -10.42
C GLU A 39 5.90 12.37 -10.35
N GLY A 40 5.24 11.40 -11.00
CA GLY A 40 3.79 11.20 -11.00
C GLY A 40 3.31 9.94 -10.23
N PRO A 41 1.98 9.82 -9.99
CA PRO A 41 1.33 8.62 -9.45
C PRO A 41 1.48 7.35 -10.30
N GLY A 42 1.73 7.46 -11.60
CA GLY A 42 1.85 6.31 -12.52
C GLY A 42 3.27 5.75 -12.66
N ASP A 43 4.30 6.51 -12.29
CA ASP A 43 5.69 6.22 -12.65
C ASP A 43 6.26 4.94 -12.01
N ARG A 44 5.70 4.54 -10.88
CA ARG A 44 6.27 3.49 -10.01
C ARG A 44 5.17 2.67 -9.35
N ILE A 45 5.55 1.45 -8.99
CA ILE A 45 4.80 0.66 -8.02
C ILE A 45 5.04 1.24 -6.64
N TYR A 46 4.01 1.25 -5.81
CA TYR A 46 4.11 1.58 -4.40
C TYR A 46 4.19 0.30 -3.59
N SER A 47 5.07 0.25 -2.60
CA SER A 47 5.19 -0.89 -1.68
C SER A 47 5.02 -0.43 -0.24
N SER A 48 4.54 -1.33 0.62
CA SER A 48 4.28 -1.01 2.02
C SER A 48 5.57 -0.66 2.77
N LEU A 49 5.55 0.46 3.51
CA LEU A 49 6.67 0.88 4.35
C LEU A 49 6.84 -0.01 5.59
N TRP A 50 5.79 -0.74 5.94
CA TRP A 50 5.79 -1.74 7.01
C TRP A 50 5.85 -3.13 6.39
N LEU A 51 6.59 -4.03 7.03
CA LEU A 51 6.48 -5.47 6.78
C LEU A 51 5.34 -6.00 7.65
N TYR A 52 4.51 -6.88 7.12
CA TYR A 52 3.42 -7.50 7.86
C TYR A 52 3.65 -9.00 7.98
N LEU A 53 3.05 -9.60 9.00
CA LEU A 53 2.91 -11.05 9.07
C LEU A 53 1.45 -11.41 8.85
N SER A 54 1.20 -12.34 7.92
CA SER A 54 -0.05 -13.08 7.82
C SER A 54 0.15 -14.42 8.54
N GLY A 55 -0.36 -14.53 9.77
CA GLY A 55 0.06 -15.61 10.66
C GLY A 55 1.56 -15.53 10.98
N VAL A 56 2.36 -16.42 10.39
CA VAL A 56 3.82 -16.45 10.53
C VAL A 56 4.57 -16.03 9.25
N GLU A 57 3.84 -15.81 8.15
CA GLU A 57 4.44 -15.56 6.84
C GLU A 57 4.63 -14.05 6.61
N PRO A 58 5.86 -13.60 6.30
CA PRO A 58 6.12 -12.21 5.93
C PRO A 58 5.45 -11.85 4.61
N VAL A 59 4.63 -10.81 4.63
CA VAL A 59 3.90 -10.29 3.47
C VAL A 59 4.14 -8.79 3.34
N VAL A 60 4.28 -8.35 2.09
CA VAL A 60 4.30 -6.94 1.70
C VAL A 60 3.14 -6.66 0.76
N PHE A 61 2.62 -5.44 0.84
CA PHE A 61 1.53 -4.98 0.01
C PHE A 61 2.02 -3.96 -1.00
N GLY A 62 1.37 -3.91 -2.15
CA GLY A 62 1.70 -2.93 -3.17
C GLY A 62 0.48 -2.33 -3.84
N LEU A 63 0.75 -1.30 -4.63
CA LEU A 63 -0.22 -0.63 -5.47
C LEU A 63 0.44 -0.29 -6.80
N ARG A 64 -0.21 -0.66 -7.90
CA ARG A 64 0.20 -0.33 -9.26
C ARG A 64 -0.92 0.46 -9.92
N SER A 65 -0.58 1.55 -10.60
CA SER A 65 -1.53 2.24 -11.46
C SER A 65 -1.75 1.43 -12.75
N ASP A 66 -3.01 1.27 -13.14
CA ASP A 66 -3.39 0.61 -14.39
C ASP A 66 -3.91 1.63 -15.41
N THR A 67 -4.69 2.60 -14.96
CA THR A 67 -5.22 3.70 -15.79
C THR A 67 -5.26 4.98 -14.96
N LEU A 68 -4.66 6.03 -15.49
CA LEU A 68 -4.77 7.40 -14.98
C LEU A 68 -5.38 8.29 -16.05
N SER A 69 -6.27 9.18 -15.60
CA SER A 69 -6.85 10.25 -16.40
C SER A 69 -5.92 11.48 -16.50
N ASP A 70 -5.03 11.65 -15.52
CA ASP A 70 -4.00 12.67 -15.44
C ASP A 70 -2.70 12.03 -14.95
N ASP A 71 -1.58 12.27 -15.64
CA ASP A 71 -0.28 11.70 -15.27
C ASP A 71 0.29 12.30 -13.98
N ASP A 72 -0.16 13.50 -13.58
CA ASP A 72 0.34 14.23 -12.42
C ASP A 72 -0.53 14.08 -11.17
N ALA A 73 -1.80 13.68 -11.34
CA ALA A 73 -2.82 13.67 -10.29
C ALA A 73 -3.65 12.38 -10.27
N VAL A 74 -4.22 12.05 -9.11
CA VAL A 74 -5.17 10.95 -8.97
C VAL A 74 -6.58 11.55 -8.92
N GLY A 75 -7.49 11.05 -9.76
CA GLY A 75 -8.85 11.55 -9.88
C GLY A 75 -9.90 10.44 -10.11
N PRO A 76 -11.19 10.81 -10.10
CA PRO A 76 -12.28 9.86 -10.31
C PRO A 76 -12.16 9.10 -11.63
N GLY A 77 -12.42 7.79 -11.60
CA GLY A 77 -12.29 6.88 -12.75
C GLY A 77 -10.89 6.28 -12.93
N ASP A 78 -9.88 6.77 -12.20
CA ASP A 78 -8.57 6.14 -12.17
C ASP A 78 -8.64 4.74 -11.55
N ARG A 79 -7.76 3.85 -12.01
CA ARG A 79 -7.75 2.44 -11.58
C ARG A 79 -6.37 2.03 -11.14
N PHE A 80 -6.34 1.31 -10.03
CA PHE A 80 -5.14 0.73 -9.46
C PHE A 80 -5.35 -0.76 -9.17
N THR A 81 -4.32 -1.55 -9.38
CA THR A 81 -4.25 -2.92 -8.88
C THR A 81 -3.60 -2.92 -7.51
N PHE A 82 -4.29 -3.48 -6.52
CA PHE A 82 -3.73 -3.81 -5.22
C PHE A 82 -2.94 -5.11 -5.32
N LEU A 83 -1.74 -5.13 -4.77
CA LEU A 83 -0.76 -6.21 -4.92
C LEU A 83 -0.39 -6.82 -3.57
N THR A 84 0.04 -8.08 -3.61
CA THR A 84 0.63 -8.77 -2.47
C THR A 84 1.86 -9.56 -2.90
N ALA A 85 2.88 -9.63 -2.05
CA ALA A 85 4.02 -10.51 -2.25
C ALA A 85 4.47 -11.08 -0.91
N GLY A 86 5.01 -12.30 -0.95
CA GLY A 86 5.91 -12.75 0.11
C GLY A 86 7.20 -11.94 0.09
N MET A 87 7.93 -11.91 1.21
CA MET A 87 9.21 -11.17 1.31
C MET A 87 10.25 -11.54 0.24
N LEU A 88 10.20 -12.77 -0.28
CA LEU A 88 11.11 -13.26 -1.32
C LEU A 88 10.38 -13.61 -2.63
N SER A 89 9.28 -12.93 -2.92
CA SER A 89 8.47 -13.15 -4.12
C SER A 89 8.28 -11.85 -4.89
N ARG A 90 7.85 -11.96 -6.15
CA ARG A 90 7.33 -10.80 -6.91
C ARG A 90 5.90 -10.48 -6.46
N PHE A 91 5.44 -9.28 -6.78
CA PHE A 91 4.04 -8.94 -6.60
C PHE A 91 3.12 -9.79 -7.47
N ALA A 92 2.03 -10.25 -6.85
CA ALA A 92 0.87 -10.83 -7.49
C ALA A 92 -0.34 -9.94 -7.25
N ASP A 93 -1.28 -9.96 -8.21
CA ASP A 93 -2.52 -9.20 -8.14
C ASP A 93 -3.40 -9.75 -7.01
N ALA A 94 -3.88 -8.86 -6.14
CA ALA A 94 -4.75 -9.18 -5.01
C ALA A 94 -6.16 -8.58 -5.16
N GLY A 95 -6.31 -7.53 -5.95
CA GLY A 95 -7.60 -6.90 -6.23
C GLY A 95 -7.46 -5.60 -7.00
N THR A 96 -8.58 -4.94 -7.27
CA THR A 96 -8.63 -3.66 -7.97
C THR A 96 -9.25 -2.60 -7.08
N LEU A 97 -8.71 -1.40 -7.14
CA LEU A 97 -9.26 -0.18 -6.56
C LEU A 97 -9.65 0.76 -7.71
N GLU A 98 -10.86 1.27 -7.64
CA GLU A 98 -11.36 2.30 -8.54
C GLU A 98 -11.57 3.57 -7.72
N ILE A 99 -11.06 4.70 -8.23
CA ILE A 99 -11.18 5.98 -7.56
C ILE A 99 -12.56 6.54 -7.85
N GLY A 100 -13.35 6.73 -6.79
CA GLY A 100 -14.63 7.41 -6.85
C GLY A 100 -14.50 8.91 -6.62
N ASP A 101 -15.61 9.54 -6.28
CA ASP A 101 -15.65 10.96 -5.96
C ASP A 101 -14.85 11.30 -4.70
N GLU A 102 -14.32 12.52 -4.66
CA GLU A 102 -13.62 13.04 -3.49
C GLU A 102 -14.59 13.17 -2.29
N MET A 103 -14.15 12.68 -1.13
CA MET A 103 -14.89 12.82 0.12
C MET A 103 -14.33 13.99 0.94
N SER A 104 -15.00 15.15 0.90
CA SER A 104 -14.54 16.40 1.52
C SER A 104 -14.28 16.31 3.04
N ASP A 105 -15.00 15.43 3.75
CA ASP A 105 -14.88 15.28 5.21
C ASP A 105 -14.02 14.08 5.64
N ALA A 106 -13.43 13.34 4.69
CA ALA A 106 -12.63 12.17 5.01
C ALA A 106 -11.26 12.55 5.57
N LYS A 107 -10.99 12.18 6.83
CA LYS A 107 -9.65 12.30 7.43
C LYS A 107 -8.86 11.00 7.24
N VAL A 108 -8.06 10.96 6.18
CA VAL A 108 -7.14 9.85 5.94
C VAL A 108 -5.82 10.10 6.69
N GLN A 109 -5.70 9.51 7.87
CA GLN A 109 -4.45 9.45 8.62
C GLN A 109 -4.13 7.99 8.92
N PHE A 110 -2.92 7.56 8.54
CA PHE A 110 -2.43 6.20 8.79
C PHE A 110 -2.33 5.92 10.29
N ALA A 111 -2.83 4.77 10.71
CA ALA A 111 -2.57 4.22 12.04
C ALA A 111 -2.11 2.77 11.92
N ALA A 112 -0.85 2.47 12.25
CA ALA A 112 -0.31 1.10 12.16
C ALA A 112 -1.12 0.05 12.95
N ARG A 113 -1.76 0.46 14.05
CA ARG A 113 -2.67 -0.38 14.85
C ARG A 113 -3.92 -0.84 14.07
N ASN A 114 -4.29 -0.15 12.99
CA ASN A 114 -5.35 -0.54 12.07
C ASN A 114 -4.82 -1.60 11.11
N SER A 115 -4.43 -2.75 11.67
CA SER A 115 -4.00 -3.93 10.93
C SER A 115 -4.91 -5.08 11.35
N GLY A 116 -6.06 -5.20 10.67
CA GLY A 116 -7.06 -6.23 10.95
C GLY A 116 -6.78 -7.54 10.21
N GLY A 117 -7.72 -8.49 10.26
CA GLY A 117 -7.66 -9.70 9.43
C GLY A 117 -6.54 -10.69 9.77
N GLY A 118 -5.93 -10.59 10.95
CA GLY A 118 -4.79 -11.44 11.34
C GLY A 118 -3.43 -10.92 10.85
N LEU A 119 -3.39 -9.70 10.27
CA LEU A 119 -2.15 -9.04 9.92
C LEU A 119 -1.49 -8.44 11.15
N ARG A 120 -0.20 -8.75 11.36
CA ARG A 120 0.60 -8.13 12.40
C ARG A 120 1.67 -7.24 11.77
N PRO A 121 1.63 -5.91 11.97
CA PRO A 121 2.69 -5.03 11.50
C PRO A 121 3.96 -5.32 12.30
N LEU A 122 5.07 -5.53 11.59
CA LEU A 122 6.40 -5.59 12.18
C LEU A 122 6.98 -4.18 12.24
N PRO A 123 7.71 -3.84 13.32
CA PRO A 123 8.33 -2.53 13.45
C PRO A 123 9.19 -2.20 12.21
N PRO A 124 9.29 -0.91 11.81
CA PRO A 124 9.99 -0.51 10.60
C PRO A 124 11.41 -1.06 10.55
N THR A 125 11.86 -1.46 9.36
CA THR A 125 13.14 -2.15 9.17
C THR A 125 14.37 -1.34 9.58
N LEU A 126 14.23 -0.03 9.82
CA LEU A 126 15.24 0.84 10.41
C LEU A 126 15.73 0.39 11.81
N PHE A 127 14.98 -0.49 12.49
CA PHE A 127 15.40 -1.09 13.77
C PHE A 127 16.13 -2.44 13.65
N TYR A 128 16.39 -2.95 12.43
CA TYR A 128 17.14 -4.21 12.22
C TYR A 128 18.62 -4.02 11.87
N ARG A 129 19.19 -2.84 12.13
CA ARG A 129 20.65 -2.69 12.19
C ARG A 129 21.12 -3.05 13.60
N SER A 130 21.67 -4.25 13.74
CA SER A 130 22.66 -4.59 14.77
C SER A 130 23.99 -3.93 14.45
#